data_AF-A0A5S9M0F3-F1
#
_entry.id   AF-A0A5S9M0F3-F1
#
_cell.length_a   1.000
_cell.length_b   1.000
_cell.length_c   1.000
_cell.angle_alpha   90.00
_cell.angle_beta   90.00
_cell.angle_gamma   90.00
#
_symmetry.space_group_name_H-M   'P 1'
#
loop_
_entity.id
_entity.type
_entity.pdbx_description
1 polymer ?
#
loop_
_entity_poly.entity_id
_entity_poly.type
_entity_poly.pdbx_seq_one_letter_code
_entity_poly.pdbx_strand_id
1 'polypeptide(L)'
;MLHLWNVSDKEDIVDPAQFKELHASTGQSILYLYQALRQANKEPIRLVVVTKGGQFVKPGDDLHVEKTPLVGLLKTIPQEWEGAEVSHLDIEAEDVEQDAKHIAEELSAIHIKAEVSYRNGDRFVPKLEKSQYD
;
A
#
# COMPACT_ATOMS: atom_id res chain seq x y z
N MET A 1 -0.55 -9.76 -9.20
CA MET A 1 -1.04 -8.48 -9.75
C MET A 1 -0.33 -7.36 -9.03
N LEU A 2 0.11 -6.36 -9.79
CA LEU A 2 0.81 -5.18 -9.27
C LEU A 2 -0.03 -3.94 -9.58
N HIS A 3 -0.33 -3.13 -8.57
CA HIS A 3 -1.15 -1.93 -8.70
C HIS A 3 -0.32 -0.69 -8.34
N LEU A 4 0.06 0.09 -9.35
CA LEU A 4 1.00 1.22 -9.25
C LEU A 4 0.31 2.60 -9.27
N TRP A 5 -1.01 2.68 -9.34
CA TRP A 5 -1.71 3.97 -9.51
C TRP A 5 -1.55 4.93 -8.32
N ASN A 6 -1.06 4.46 -7.17
CA ASN A 6 -0.79 5.29 -5.99
C ASN A 6 0.68 5.73 -5.88
N VAL A 7 1.49 5.44 -6.91
CA VAL A 7 2.84 6.00 -7.10
C VAL A 7 2.70 7.34 -7.82
N SER A 8 2.26 8.33 -7.06
CA SER A 8 2.03 9.71 -7.50
C SER A 8 2.59 10.67 -6.47
N ASP A 9 2.86 11.90 -6.89
CA ASP A 9 3.25 12.96 -5.98
C ASP A 9 2.12 13.33 -5.02
N LYS A 10 2.48 14.13 -4.02
CA LYS A 10 1.57 14.62 -3.00
C LYS A 10 0.69 15.71 -3.61
N GLU A 11 -0.58 15.66 -3.28
CA GLU A 11 -1.53 16.70 -3.67
C GLU A 11 -1.73 17.69 -2.52
N ASP A 12 -1.82 18.97 -2.84
CA ASP A 12 -2.11 20.02 -1.86
C ASP A 12 -3.62 20.08 -1.60
N ILE A 13 -4.03 19.44 -0.51
CA ILE A 13 -5.44 19.35 -0.12
C ILE A 13 -5.83 20.62 0.65
N VAL A 14 -6.53 21.53 -0.02
CA VAL A 14 -6.95 22.81 0.57
C VAL A 14 -8.36 22.80 1.17
N ASP A 15 -9.17 21.79 0.85
CA ASP A 15 -10.50 21.59 1.42
C ASP A 15 -10.95 20.10 1.46
N PRO A 16 -11.99 19.75 2.25
CA PRO A 16 -12.44 18.37 2.39
C PRO A 16 -13.05 17.72 1.13
N ALA A 17 -13.56 18.50 0.17
CA ALA A 17 -14.13 17.95 -1.05
C ALA A 17 -13.04 17.37 -1.95
N GLN A 18 -11.90 18.06 -2.04
CA GLN A 18 -10.72 17.57 -2.76
C GLN A 18 -10.19 16.26 -2.17
N PHE A 19 -10.12 16.16 -0.84
CA PHE A 19 -9.75 14.90 -0.18
C PHE A 19 -10.68 13.76 -0.61
N LYS A 20 -11.99 14.00 -0.70
CA LYS A 20 -12.96 12.97 -1.11
C LYS A 20 -12.75 12.51 -2.55
N GLU A 21 -12.43 13.42 -3.45
CA GLU A 21 -12.14 13.09 -4.86
C GLU A 21 -10.83 12.32 -5.02
N LEU A 22 -9.77 12.74 -4.33
CA LEU A 22 -8.48 12.02 -4.31
C LEU A 22 -8.59 10.66 -3.62
N HIS A 23 -9.40 10.57 -2.56
CA HIS A 23 -9.67 9.30 -1.90
C HIS A 23 -10.42 8.33 -2.81
N ALA A 24 -11.30 8.85 -3.67
CA ALA A 24 -11.98 8.05 -4.67
C ALA A 24 -10.97 7.43 -5.65
N SER A 25 -10.02 8.20 -6.18
CA SER A 25 -9.03 7.67 -7.13
C SER A 25 -8.02 6.69 -6.50
N THR A 26 -7.60 6.96 -5.26
CA THR A 26 -6.57 6.15 -4.57
C THR A 26 -7.09 4.77 -4.11
N GLY A 27 -8.29 4.72 -3.52
CA GLY A 27 -8.85 3.51 -2.91
C GLY A 27 -9.94 2.78 -3.72
N GLN A 28 -10.78 3.50 -4.48
CA GLN A 28 -11.91 2.85 -5.16
C GLN A 28 -11.45 1.94 -6.30
N SER A 29 -10.35 2.28 -6.98
CA SER A 29 -9.74 1.45 -8.02
C SER A 29 -9.42 0.04 -7.49
N ILE A 30 -8.85 -0.05 -6.29
CA ILE A 30 -8.53 -1.31 -5.60
C ILE A 30 -9.80 -2.03 -5.16
N LEU A 31 -10.79 -1.31 -4.64
CA LEU A 31 -12.08 -1.89 -4.25
C LEU A 31 -12.80 -2.53 -5.46
N TYR A 32 -12.87 -1.82 -6.59
CA TYR A 32 -13.47 -2.34 -7.81
C TYR A 32 -12.67 -3.51 -8.38
N LEU A 33 -11.33 -3.46 -8.30
CA LEU A 33 -10.48 -4.58 -8.67
C LEU A 33 -10.79 -5.83 -7.83
N TYR A 34 -10.88 -5.68 -6.51
CA TYR A 34 -11.27 -6.74 -5.59
C TYR A 34 -12.65 -7.32 -5.95
N GLN A 35 -13.65 -6.47 -6.15
CA GLN A 35 -15.01 -6.89 -6.53
C GLN A 35 -15.03 -7.66 -7.85
N ALA A 36 -14.31 -7.18 -8.87
CA ALA A 36 -14.22 -7.85 -10.17
C ALA A 36 -13.53 -9.23 -10.06
N LEU A 37 -12.46 -9.34 -9.27
CA LEU A 37 -11.76 -10.60 -9.04
C LEU A 37 -12.64 -11.61 -8.29
N ARG A 38 -13.41 -11.16 -7.28
CA ARG A 38 -14.39 -11.99 -6.56
C ARG A 38 -15.47 -12.51 -7.51
N GLN A 39 -16.06 -11.64 -8.33
CA GLN A 39 -17.09 -12.03 -9.31
C GLN A 39 -16.57 -13.04 -10.34
N ALA A 40 -15.29 -12.91 -10.72
CA ALA A 40 -14.65 -13.84 -11.66
C ALA A 40 -14.23 -15.18 -11.01
N ASN A 41 -14.45 -15.39 -9.70
CA ASN A 41 -13.97 -16.55 -8.93
C ASN A 41 -12.48 -16.85 -9.17
N LYS A 42 -11.66 -15.80 -9.29
CA LYS A 42 -10.21 -15.93 -9.51
C LYS A 42 -9.54 -16.29 -8.19
N GLU A 43 -9.10 -17.52 -8.01
CA GLU A 43 -8.36 -17.94 -6.81
C GLU A 43 -7.16 -18.86 -7.16
N PRO A 44 -6.01 -18.74 -6.47
CA PRO A 44 -5.66 -17.70 -5.48
C PRO A 44 -5.34 -16.36 -6.13
N ILE A 45 -5.49 -15.25 -5.40
CA ILE A 45 -5.02 -13.93 -5.84
C ILE A 45 -3.79 -13.50 -5.04
N ARG A 46 -2.83 -12.89 -5.74
CA ARG A 46 -1.72 -12.16 -5.14
C ARG A 46 -1.77 -10.73 -5.63
N LEU A 47 -2.01 -9.76 -4.74
CA LEU A 47 -2.09 -8.34 -5.06
C LEU A 47 -1.05 -7.56 -4.26
N VAL A 48 -0.17 -6.85 -4.96
CA VAL A 48 0.74 -5.88 -4.35
C VAL A 48 0.30 -4.49 -4.79
N VAL A 49 -0.06 -3.66 -3.82
CA VAL A 49 -0.40 -2.25 -4.04
C VAL A 49 0.81 -1.42 -3.64
N VAL A 50 1.32 -0.64 -4.59
CA VAL A 50 2.49 0.20 -4.37
C VAL A 50 2.06 1.65 -4.20
N THR A 51 2.62 2.32 -3.21
CA THR A 51 2.38 3.74 -2.91
C THR A 51 3.70 4.51 -2.84
N LYS A 52 3.63 5.81 -3.11
CA LYS A 52 4.62 6.81 -2.69
C LYS A 52 4.05 7.61 -1.53
N GLY A 53 4.75 7.68 -0.41
CA GLY A 53 4.37 8.49 0.76
C GLY A 53 3.08 8.03 1.47
N GLY A 54 2.67 6.77 1.30
CA GLY A 54 1.46 6.23 1.90
C GLY A 54 1.62 5.77 3.35
N GLN A 55 2.85 5.70 3.86
CA GLN A 55 3.17 5.30 5.24
C GLN A 55 4.13 6.29 5.90
N PHE A 56 3.93 6.55 7.18
CA PHE A 56 4.85 7.36 7.99
C PHE A 56 5.73 6.42 8.84
N VAL A 57 7.00 6.29 8.48
CA VAL A 57 7.93 5.30 9.04
C VAL A 57 9.02 5.95 9.88
N LYS A 58 9.55 7.08 9.44
CA LYS A 58 10.60 7.83 10.15
C LYS A 58 10.23 9.31 10.29
N PRO A 59 10.74 10.01 11.32
CA PRO A 59 10.66 11.47 11.38
C PRO A 59 11.23 12.09 10.10
N GLY A 60 10.46 12.97 9.47
CA GLY A 60 10.83 13.61 8.21
C GLY A 60 10.21 12.99 6.96
N ASP A 61 9.53 11.84 7.08
CA ASP A 61 8.75 11.27 5.97
C ASP A 61 7.68 12.26 5.49
N ASP A 62 7.62 12.49 4.17
CA ASP A 62 6.53 13.25 3.56
C ASP A 62 5.30 12.36 3.39
N LEU A 63 4.32 12.54 4.29
CA LEU A 63 3.11 11.74 4.31
C LEU A 63 2.04 12.32 3.36
N HIS A 64 1.57 11.48 2.45
CA HIS A 64 0.47 11.72 1.52
C HIS A 64 -0.83 11.23 2.17
N VAL A 65 -1.47 12.14 2.92
CA VAL A 65 -2.60 11.81 3.81
C VAL A 65 -3.78 11.14 3.11
N GLU A 66 -4.02 11.46 1.83
CA GLU A 66 -5.07 10.89 0.99
C GLU A 66 -4.90 9.38 0.74
N LYS A 67 -3.68 8.87 0.86
CA LYS A 67 -3.34 7.45 0.66
C LYS A 67 -3.37 6.64 1.96
N THR A 68 -3.36 7.30 3.12
CA THR A 68 -3.30 6.63 4.43
C THR A 68 -4.43 5.63 4.70
N PRO A 69 -5.67 5.79 4.21
CA PRO A 69 -6.72 4.81 4.47
C PRO A 69 -6.52 3.46 3.74
N LEU A 70 -5.65 3.41 2.73
CA LEU A 70 -5.36 2.19 1.96
C LEU A 70 -4.93 1.04 2.86
N VAL A 71 -4.16 1.32 3.91
CA VAL A 71 -3.69 0.30 4.85
C VAL A 71 -4.85 -0.50 5.46
N GLY A 72 -5.96 0.18 5.79
CA GLY A 72 -7.14 -0.46 6.36
C GLY A 72 -7.82 -1.37 5.33
N LEU A 73 -8.05 -0.85 4.12
CA LEU A 73 -8.65 -1.63 3.02
C LEU A 73 -7.83 -2.88 2.71
N LEU A 74 -6.51 -2.74 2.56
CA LEU A 74 -5.62 -3.83 2.15
C LEU A 74 -5.48 -4.90 3.22
N LYS A 75 -5.55 -4.55 4.51
CA LYS A 75 -5.57 -5.52 5.62
C LYS A 75 -6.88 -6.31 5.71
N THR A 76 -7.98 -5.75 5.25
CA THR A 76 -9.29 -6.39 5.32
C THR A 76 -9.49 -7.44 4.22
N ILE A 77 -8.95 -7.22 3.02
CA ILE A 77 -9.15 -8.15 1.88
C ILE A 77 -8.79 -9.61 2.22
N PRO A 78 -7.60 -9.93 2.79
CA PRO A 78 -7.26 -11.31 3.16
C PRO A 78 -8.15 -11.90 4.25
N GLN A 79 -8.80 -11.08 5.08
CA GLN A 79 -9.71 -11.54 6.14
C GLN A 79 -11.09 -11.91 5.58
N GLU A 80 -11.51 -11.27 4.49
CA GLU A 80 -12.76 -11.56 3.79
C GLU A 80 -12.61 -12.63 2.70
N TRP A 81 -11.37 -12.88 2.26
CA TRP A 81 -11.06 -13.78 1.16
C TRP A 81 -9.85 -14.67 1.50
N GLU A 82 -10.12 -15.90 1.93
CA GLU A 82 -9.10 -16.87 2.38
C GLU A 82 -7.98 -17.13 1.34
N GLY A 83 -8.29 -17.10 0.04
CA GLY A 83 -7.33 -17.30 -1.05
C GLY A 83 -6.57 -16.04 -1.50
N ALA A 84 -6.70 -14.91 -0.80
CA ALA A 84 -6.09 -13.64 -1.17
C ALA A 84 -4.83 -13.34 -0.35
N GLU A 85 -3.70 -13.23 -1.03
CA GLU A 85 -2.50 -12.59 -0.50
C GLU A 85 -2.47 -11.12 -0.94
N VAL A 86 -2.44 -10.18 0.01
CA VAL A 86 -2.36 -8.74 -0.27
C VAL A 86 -1.20 -8.10 0.50
N SER A 87 -0.45 -7.22 -0.18
CA SER A 87 0.63 -6.42 0.41
C SER A 87 0.48 -4.95 0.04
N HIS A 88 0.70 -4.08 1.02
CA HIS A 88 0.95 -2.66 0.84
C HIS A 88 2.45 -2.40 0.85
N LEU A 89 3.01 -2.00 -0.30
CA LEU A 89 4.42 -1.67 -0.45
C LEU A 89 4.56 -0.15 -0.64
N ASP A 90 5.24 0.54 0.27
CA ASP A 90 5.49 1.97 0.17
C ASP A 90 6.95 2.25 -0.21
N ILE A 91 7.18 3.00 -1.28
CA ILE A 91 8.51 3.33 -1.83
C ILE A 91 8.74 4.84 -1.86
N GLU A 92 9.99 5.24 -2.10
CA GLU A 92 10.37 6.65 -2.21
C GLU A 92 10.08 7.21 -3.62
N ALA A 93 10.11 6.36 -4.65
CA ALA A 93 9.89 6.76 -6.05
C ALA A 93 10.89 7.83 -6.53
N GLU A 94 12.15 7.70 -6.09
CA GLU A 94 13.27 8.59 -6.44
C GLU A 94 14.23 7.94 -7.45
N ASP A 95 14.37 6.62 -7.42
CA ASP A 95 15.21 5.84 -8.33
C ASP A 95 14.42 4.63 -8.86
N VAL A 96 14.03 4.70 -10.13
CA VAL A 96 13.21 3.68 -10.79
C VAL A 96 13.89 2.31 -10.81
N GLU A 97 15.21 2.22 -10.97
CA GLU A 97 15.91 0.94 -11.02
C GLU A 97 15.94 0.29 -9.63
N GLN A 98 16.24 1.09 -8.62
CA GLN A 98 16.24 0.63 -7.23
C GLN A 98 14.83 0.23 -6.78
N ASP A 99 13.82 1.06 -7.06
CA ASP A 99 12.42 0.79 -6.69
C ASP A 99 11.89 -0.45 -7.40
N ALA A 100 12.19 -0.62 -8.69
CA ALA A 100 11.82 -1.83 -9.43
C ALA A 100 12.47 -3.08 -8.82
N LYS A 101 13.72 -3.00 -8.37
CA LYS A 101 14.39 -4.10 -7.67
C LYS A 101 13.69 -4.44 -6.36
N HIS A 102 13.39 -3.46 -5.51
CA HIS A 102 12.66 -3.68 -4.26
C HIS A 102 11.29 -4.32 -4.49
N ILE A 103 10.53 -3.83 -5.49
CA ILE A 103 9.24 -4.41 -5.88
C ILE A 103 9.40 -5.87 -6.32
N ALA A 104 10.40 -6.16 -7.15
CA ALA A 104 10.66 -7.51 -7.62
C ALA A 104 11.04 -8.48 -6.48
N GLU A 105 11.82 -8.02 -5.51
CA GLU A 105 12.17 -8.78 -4.31
C GLU A 105 10.93 -9.14 -3.49
N GLU A 106 10.02 -8.18 -3.24
CA GLU A 106 8.76 -8.47 -2.53
C GLU A 106 7.86 -9.43 -3.30
N LEU A 107 7.75 -9.26 -4.63
CA LEU A 107 6.94 -10.15 -5.47
C LEU A 107 7.47 -11.59 -5.51
N SER A 108 8.78 -11.77 -5.32
CA SER A 108 9.45 -13.07 -5.34
C SER A 108 9.37 -13.82 -4.00
N ALA A 109 8.91 -13.18 -2.93
CA ALA A 109 8.78 -13.81 -1.63
C ALA A 109 7.76 -14.97 -1.64
N ILE A 110 8.04 -16.02 -0.86
CA ILE A 110 7.12 -17.16 -0.73
C ILE A 110 5.77 -16.69 -0.17
N HIS A 111 5.81 -15.85 0.87
CA HIS A 111 4.64 -15.14 1.38
C HIS A 111 4.95 -13.65 1.45
N ILE A 112 4.06 -12.84 0.88
CA ILE A 112 4.18 -11.39 0.99
C ILE A 112 3.80 -10.94 2.40
N LYS A 113 4.48 -9.91 2.89
CA LYS A 113 4.10 -9.25 4.15
C LYS A 113 2.93 -8.31 3.88
N ALA A 114 2.04 -8.14 4.86
CA ALA A 114 0.88 -7.27 4.70
C ALA A 114 1.28 -5.80 4.43
N GLU A 115 2.37 -5.35 5.06
CA GLU A 115 2.91 -4.00 4.93
C GLU A 115 4.44 -4.05 4.87
N VAL A 116 4.99 -3.28 3.94
CA VAL A 116 6.42 -3.07 3.76
C VAL A 116 6.64 -1.63 3.34
N SER A 117 7.72 -1.01 3.82
CA SER A 117 8.17 0.28 3.32
C SER A 117 9.66 0.26 3.05
N TYR A 118 10.10 0.97 2.01
CA TYR A 118 11.51 1.23 1.74
C TYR A 118 11.84 2.70 2.02
N ARG A 119 12.92 2.95 2.76
CA ARG A 119 13.46 4.30 3.03
C ARG A 119 14.97 4.29 2.96
N ASN A 120 15.58 5.10 2.11
CA ASN A 120 17.02 5.15 1.86
C ASN A 120 17.63 3.75 1.61
N GLY A 121 16.90 2.89 0.89
CA GLY A 121 17.30 1.50 0.64
C GLY A 121 17.10 0.51 1.79
N ASP A 122 16.71 0.97 2.98
CA ASP A 122 16.37 0.10 4.11
C ASP A 122 14.92 -0.37 4.02
N ARG A 123 14.69 -1.64 4.37
CA ARG A 123 13.37 -2.28 4.39
C ARG A 123 12.75 -2.28 5.79
N PHE A 124 11.56 -1.71 5.93
CA PHE A 124 10.79 -1.62 7.16
C PHE A 124 9.52 -2.47 7.10
N VAL A 125 9.13 -3.04 8.24
CA VAL A 125 7.87 -3.75 8.44
C VAL A 125 7.31 -3.31 9.79
N PRO A 126 6.02 -2.92 9.88
CA PRO A 126 5.43 -2.51 11.14
C PRO A 126 5.42 -3.69 12.14
N LYS A 127 5.69 -3.37 13.39
CA LYS A 127 5.59 -4.31 14.51
C LYS A 127 4.85 -3.65 15.66
N LEU A 128 4.08 -4.46 16.38
CA LEU A 128 3.48 -4.05 17.64
C LEU A 128 4.50 -4.29 18.75
N GLU A 129 4.64 -3.31 19.64
CA GLU A 129 5.43 -3.42 20.85
C GLU A 129 4.60 -3.03 22.07
N LYS A 130 4.94 -3.59 23.23
CA LYS A 130 4.28 -3.23 24.47
C LYS A 130 4.74 -1.83 24.88
N SER A 131 3.79 -0.93 25.05
CA SER A 131 4.06 0.41 25.55
C SER A 131 4.58 0.35 27.00
N GLN A 132 5.63 1.12 27.30
CA GLN A 132 6.26 1.19 28.63
C GLN A 132 5.77 2.41 29.44
N TYR A 133 4.49 2.79 29.30
CA TYR A 133 3.90 3.77 30.21
C TYR A 133 3.34 3.05 31.43
N ASP A 134 3.83 3.43 32.62
CA ASP A 134 3.27 3.12 33.94
C ASP A 134 1.96 3.89 34.18
#